data_AF-A0AAE9Z7G2-F1
#
_entry.id   AF-A0AAE9Z7G2-F1
#
_cell.length_a   1.000
_cell.length_b   1.000
_cell.length_c   1.000
_cell.angle_alpha   90.00
_cell.angle_beta   90.00
_cell.angle_gamma   90.00
#
_symmetry.space_group_name_H-M   'P 1'
#
loop_
_entity.id
_entity.type
_entity.pdbx_description
1 polymer ?
#
loop_
_entity_poly.entity_id
_entity_poly.type
_entity_poly.pdbx_seq_one_letter_code
_entity_poly.pdbx_strand_id
1 'polypeptide(L)' 'MESGSLLHVTGTINNKFSKPMSASKAQAAGFELISTGPMSAVHNFGVQKSTKGRPLKTSESVTTIYRKL' A
#
# COMPACT_ATOMS: atom_id res chain seq x y z
N MET A 1 15.40 -0.60 7.26
CA MET A 1 15.15 -1.79 6.43
C MET A 1 16.44 -2.10 5.71
N GLU A 2 16.83 -3.38 5.68
CA GLU A 2 18.00 -3.81 4.92
C GLU A 2 17.77 -3.61 3.41
N SER A 3 18.85 -3.33 2.66
CA SER A 3 18.78 -3.28 1.20
C SER A 3 18.23 -4.59 0.64
N GLY A 4 17.42 -4.51 -0.41
CA GLY A 4 16.70 -5.64 -1.00
C GLY A 4 15.40 -6.03 -0.30
N SER A 5 15.13 -5.52 0.90
CA SER A 5 13.86 -5.80 1.62
C SER A 5 12.64 -5.24 0.89
N LEU A 6 11.51 -5.93 1.00
CA LEU A 6 10.24 -5.50 0.41
C LEU A 6 9.37 -4.76 1.43
N LEU A 7 8.79 -3.64 0.99
CA LEU A 7 7.79 -2.87 1.72
C LEU A 7 6.46 -2.99 0.97
N HIS A 8 5.46 -3.58 1.60
CA HIS A 8 4.12 -3.71 1.04
C HIS A 8 3.20 -2.68 1.69
N VAL A 9 2.69 -1.74 0.89
CA VAL A 9 1.81 -0.66 1.37
C VAL A 9 0.43 -0.87 0.77
N THR A 10 -0.58 -1.04 1.63
CA THR A 10 -1.96 -1.13 1.18
C THR A 10 -2.69 0.16 1.47
N GLY A 11 -3.48 0.61 0.52
CA GLY A 11 -4.35 1.75 0.73
C GLY A 11 -5.68 1.61 0.00
N THR A 12 -6.72 2.21 0.58
CA THR A 12 -8.08 2.22 0.04
C THR A 12 -8.27 3.42 -0.88
N ILE A 13 -9.06 3.30 -1.95
CA ILE A 13 -9.21 4.32 -3.01
C ILE A 13 -9.59 5.73 -2.51
N ASN A 14 -10.34 5.83 -1.40
CA ASN A 14 -10.77 7.10 -0.82
C ASN A 14 -9.73 7.74 0.11
N ASN A 15 -8.58 7.09 0.32
CA ASN A 15 -7.48 7.65 1.07
C ASN A 15 -6.53 8.38 0.11
N LYS A 16 -6.35 9.69 0.25
CA LYS A 16 -5.41 10.46 -0.59
C LYS A 16 -3.96 9.93 -0.52
N PHE A 17 -3.61 9.22 0.57
CA PHE A 17 -2.31 8.61 0.78
C PHE A 17 -2.19 7.17 0.24
N SER A 18 -3.28 6.58 -0.30
CA SER A 18 -3.24 5.25 -0.90
C SER A 18 -2.70 5.23 -2.33
N LYS A 19 -2.58 6.41 -2.95
CA LYS A 19 -2.06 6.52 -4.31
C LYS A 19 -0.58 6.10 -4.30
N PRO A 20 -0.16 5.21 -5.21
CA PRO A 20 1.24 4.83 -5.33
C PRO A 20 2.11 6.07 -5.50
N MET A 21 3.19 6.14 -4.74
CA MET A 21 4.24 7.13 -4.94
C MET A 21 4.84 7.00 -6.35
N SER A 22 5.11 8.12 -7.02
CA SER A 22 5.80 8.10 -8.31
C SER A 22 7.19 7.48 -8.18
N ALA A 23 7.69 6.84 -9.24
CA ALA A 23 8.99 6.19 -9.25
C ALA A 23 10.13 7.14 -8.82
N SER A 24 10.11 8.40 -9.29
CA SER A 24 11.10 9.43 -8.93
C SER A 24 11.14 9.75 -7.43
N LYS A 25 9.97 9.82 -6.79
CA LYS A 25 9.86 10.10 -5.34
C LYS A 25 10.23 8.87 -4.52
N ALA A 26 9.87 7.67 -4.98
CA ALA A 26 10.28 6.42 -4.34
C ALA A 26 11.81 6.30 -4.37
N GLN A 27 12.44 6.58 -5.51
CA GLN A 27 13.89 6.52 -5.66
C GLN A 27 14.61 7.53 -4.76
N ALA A 28 14.09 8.77 -4.67
CA ALA A 28 14.60 9.78 -3.75
C ALA A 28 14.49 9.35 -2.27
N ALA A 29 13.51 8.51 -1.92
CA ALA A 29 13.36 7.90 -0.61
C ALA A 29 14.21 6.63 -0.43
N GLY A 30 15.01 6.24 -1.42
CA GLY A 30 15.82 5.03 -1.40
C GLY A 30 15.03 3.75 -1.63
N PHE A 31 13.94 3.81 -2.40
CA PHE A 31 13.10 2.67 -2.76
C PHE A 31 12.85 2.59 -4.27
N GLU A 32 12.55 1.39 -4.75
CA GLU A 32 12.15 1.13 -6.12
C GLU A 32 10.71 0.60 -6.15
N LEU A 33 9.88 1.15 -7.04
CA LEU A 33 8.52 0.65 -7.24
C LEU A 33 8.57 -0.63 -8.07
N ILE A 34 8.13 -1.75 -7.47
CA ILE A 34 8.14 -3.06 -8.13
C ILE A 34 6.80 -3.34 -8.80
N SER A 35 5.70 -3.16 -8.07
CA SER A 35 4.36 -3.43 -8.61
C SER A 35 3.26 -2.70 -7.84
N THR A 36 2.10 -2.56 -8.48
CA THR A 36 0.85 -2.16 -7.83
C THR A 36 -0.25 -3.08 -8.35
N GLY A 37 -1.06 -3.63 -7.45
CA GLY A 37 -2.16 -4.51 -7.80
C GLY A 37 -3.28 -4.49 -6.78
N PRO A 38 -4.29 -5.36 -6.93
CA PRO A 38 -5.33 -5.55 -5.93
C PRO A 38 -4.75 -5.80 -4.54
N MET A 39 -5.50 -5.46 -3.50
CA MET A 39 -5.11 -5.70 -2.11
C MET A 39 -4.65 -7.16 -1.92
N SER A 40 -3.44 -7.32 -1.37
CA SER A 40 -2.92 -8.64 -1.05
C SER A 40 -3.78 -9.32 0.01
N ALA A 41 -4.02 -10.63 -0.14
CA ALA A 41 -4.85 -11.41 0.78
C ALA A 41 -4.35 -11.36 2.23
N VAL A 42 -3.03 -11.23 2.45
CA VAL A 42 -2.44 -11.12 3.80
C VAL A 42 -2.79 -9.80 4.50
N HIS A 43 -3.22 -8.79 3.75
CA HIS A 43 -3.71 -7.51 4.28
C HIS A 43 -5.24 -7.48 4.42
N ASN A 44 -5.91 -8.57 4.11
CA ASN A 44 -7.35 -8.71 4.28
C ASN A 44 -7.68 -9.05 5.75
N PHE A 45 -7.50 -8.08 6.64
CA PHE A 45 -7.81 -8.23 8.06
C PHE A 45 -9.30 -8.00 8.36
N GLY A 46 -10.09 -9.07 8.50
CA GLY A 46 -11.44 -9.05 9.09
C GLY A 46 -12.38 -7.92 8.65
N VAL A 47 -13.36 -7.57 9.49
CA VAL A 47 -14.22 -6.39 9.24
C VAL A 47 -13.38 -5.14 9.53
N GLN A 48 -12.66 -4.65 8.52
CA GLN A 48 -12.00 -3.35 8.61
C GLN A 48 -13.08 -2.30 8.89
N LYS A 49 -12.93 -1.54 9.98
CA LYS A 49 -13.86 -0.46 10.37
C LYS A 49 -13.13 0.87 10.32
N SER A 50 -13.85 1.90 9.89
CA SER A 50 -13.42 3.28 10.07
C SER A 50 -13.25 3.61 11.56
N THR A 51 -12.54 4.68 11.88
CA THR A 51 -12.44 5.21 13.26
C THR A 51 -13.80 5.52 13.89
N LYS A 52 -14.84 5.70 13.07
CA LYS A 52 -16.24 5.89 13.48
C LYS A 52 -17.05 4.58 13.55
N GLY A 53 -16.39 3.41 13.50
CA GLY A 53 -17.00 2.09 13.64
C GLY A 53 -17.76 1.56 12.41
N ARG A 54 -17.85 2.33 11.31
CA ARG A 54 -18.52 1.90 10.07
C ARG A 54 -17.65 0.92 9.27
N PRO A 55 -18.22 -0.09 8.58
CA PRO A 55 -17.47 -0.96 7.68
C PRO A 55 -16.68 -0.16 6.63
N LEU A 56 -15.44 -0.53 6.41
CA LEU A 56 -14.61 -0.01 5.33
C LEU A 56 -14.90 -0.82 4.07
N LYS A 57 -15.13 -0.14 2.94
CA LYS A 57 -15.19 -0.79 1.63
C LYS A 57 -13.76 -1.01 1.14
N THR A 58 -13.30 -2.25 1.17
CA THR A 58 -11.91 -2.63 0.87
C THR A 58 -11.75 -3.30 -0.50
N SER A 59 -12.86 -3.52 -1.21
CA SER A 59 -12.88 -4.10 -2.57
C SER A 59 -12.09 -3.29 -3.60
N GLU A 60 -11.87 -2.01 -3.33
CA GLU A 60 -11.12 -1.08 -4.17
C GLU A 60 -9.75 -0.72 -3.57
N SER A 61 -9.32 -1.45 -2.54
CA SER A 61 -7.98 -1.29 -1.97
C SER A 61 -6.94 -1.90 -2.89
N VAL A 62 -5.79 -1.23 -2.98
CA VAL A 62 -4.63 -1.70 -3.76
C VAL A 62 -3.44 -1.88 -2.83
N THR A 63 -2.59 -2.84 -3.14
CA THR A 63 -1.27 -2.98 -2.51
C THR A 63 -0.19 -2.59 -3.51
N THR A 64 0.69 -1.70 -3.08
CA THR A 64 1.90 -1.31 -3.80
C THR A 64 3.11 -1.91 -3.12
N ILE A 65 3.99 -2.51 -3.92
CA ILE A 65 5.21 -3.16 -3.45
C ILE A 65 6.40 -2.30 -3.84
N TYR A 66 7.21 -1.96 -2.84
CA TYR A 66 8.47 -1.26 -2.98
C TYR A 66 9.63 -2.16 -2.55
N ARG A 67 10.80 -2.01 -3.19
CA ARG A 67 12.06 -2.64 -2.76
C ARG A 67 12.99 -1.58 -2.20
N LYS A 68 13.61 -1.83 -1.05
CA LYS A 68 14.64 -0.94 -0.51
C LYS A 68 15.91 -1.04 -1.38
N LEU A 69 16.40 0.10 -1.86
CA LEU A 69 17.70 0.23 -2.53
C LEU A 69 18.84 0.12 -1.51
#